data_AF-A0A951GMM2-F1
#
_entry.id   AF-A0A951GMM2-F1
#
_cell.length_a   1.000
_cell.length_b   1.000
_cell.length_c   1.000
_cell.angle_alpha   90.00
_cell.angle_beta   90.00
_cell.angle_gamma   90.00
#
_symmetry.space_group_name_H-M   'P 1'
#
loop_
_entity.id
_entity.type
_entity.pdbx_description
1 polymer ?
#
loop_
_entity_poly.entity_id
_entity_poly.type
_entity_poly.pdbx_seq_one_letter_code
_entity_poly.pdbx_strand_id
1 'polypeptide(L)'
;MFKSMVVAAGALAIISTAAFAQSDASSTTRITRTAPDGASSSTVIHRHVNGEGDVVTKKRTETEGSGGSTVTTRRTMTDPANGASTTTVTRQTTEH
;
A
#
# COMPACT_ATOMS: atom_id res chain seq x y z
N MET A 1 40.57 -10.67 -0.59
CA MET A 1 40.05 -9.50 -1.33
C MET A 1 38.54 -9.49 -1.14
N PHE A 2 38.04 -8.69 -0.20
CA PHE A 2 36.62 -8.63 0.15
C PHE A 2 35.86 -7.74 -0.82
N LYS A 3 34.70 -8.18 -1.31
CA LYS A 3 33.61 -7.29 -1.72
C LYS A 3 32.28 -7.96 -1.36
N SER A 4 31.78 -7.55 -0.21
CA SER A 4 30.53 -7.96 0.42
C SER A 4 29.35 -7.64 -0.47
N MET A 5 28.57 -8.67 -0.81
CA MET A 5 27.27 -8.56 -1.45
C MET A 5 26.26 -8.10 -0.39
N VAL A 6 26.11 -6.79 -0.23
CA VAL A 6 25.03 -6.20 0.57
C VAL A 6 23.75 -6.33 -0.25
N VAL A 7 23.06 -7.47 -0.10
CA VAL A 7 21.66 -7.58 -0.48
C VAL A 7 20.90 -6.74 0.53
N ALA A 8 20.57 -5.51 0.16
CA ALA A 8 19.68 -4.67 0.93
C ALA A 8 18.31 -5.36 0.98
N ALA A 9 18.09 -6.12 2.05
CA ALA A 9 16.77 -6.60 2.42
C ALA A 9 15.89 -5.38 2.65
N GLY A 10 15.16 -4.98 1.60
CA GLY A 10 14.13 -3.96 1.70
C GLY A 10 13.09 -4.48 2.68
N ALA A 11 13.14 -4.00 3.92
CA ALA A 11 12.22 -4.35 4.97
C ALA A 11 10.79 -4.21 4.45
N LEU A 12 10.14 -5.36 4.24
CA LEU A 12 8.70 -5.43 4.06
C LEU A 12 8.14 -4.93 5.38
N ALA A 13 7.66 -3.68 5.41
CA ALA A 13 6.95 -3.16 6.57
C ALA A 13 5.68 -4.00 6.74
N ILE A 14 5.78 -5.06 7.54
CA ILE A 14 4.65 -5.78 8.11
C ILE A 14 4.01 -4.76 9.04
N ILE A 15 3.03 -4.01 8.49
CA ILE A 15 2.20 -3.11 9.27
C ILE A 15 1.54 -3.98 10.34
N SER A 16 2.07 -3.85 11.55
CA SER A 16 1.68 -4.61 12.71
C SER A 16 0.23 -4.31 13.05
N THR A 17 -0.55 -5.38 13.15
CA THR A 17 -1.91 -5.40 13.63
C THR A 17 -1.92 -5.14 15.13
N ALA A 18 -1.99 -3.88 15.57
CA ALA A 18 -2.46 -3.50 16.91
C ALA A 18 -2.54 -1.98 17.04
N ALA A 19 -3.74 -1.43 16.93
CA ALA A 19 -4.17 -0.28 17.74
C ALA A 19 -5.69 -0.14 17.56
N PHE A 20 -6.43 -0.70 18.52
CA PHE A 20 -7.76 -0.22 18.85
C PHE A 20 -7.61 1.25 19.27
N ALA A 21 -7.71 2.16 18.31
CA ALA A 21 -7.87 3.58 18.57
C ALA A 21 -9.14 4.00 17.83
N GLN A 22 -10.19 4.07 18.62
CA GLN A 22 -11.46 4.72 18.33
C GLN A 22 -11.17 6.14 17.83
N SER A 23 -11.34 6.36 16.54
CA SER A 23 -11.38 7.68 15.96
C SER A 23 -12.24 7.57 14.71
N ASP A 24 -13.49 7.96 14.87
CA ASP A 24 -14.24 8.84 13.97
C ASP A 24 -13.38 9.44 12.83
N ALA A 25 -12.96 8.67 11.82
CA ALA A 25 -11.90 9.17 10.95
C ALA A 25 -11.77 8.38 9.66
N SER A 26 -12.40 8.89 8.61
CA SER A 26 -11.82 8.75 7.28
C SER A 26 -10.37 9.24 7.34
N SER A 27 -9.41 8.35 7.12
CA SER A 27 -7.98 8.64 7.20
C SER A 27 -7.34 8.43 5.83
N THR A 28 -6.60 9.44 5.37
CA THR A 28 -5.87 9.40 4.11
C THR A 28 -4.39 9.61 4.37
N THR A 29 -3.56 8.71 3.89
CA THR A 29 -2.10 8.80 3.97
C THR A 29 -1.51 8.75 2.58
N ARG A 30 -0.71 9.74 2.21
CA ARG A 30 0.05 9.77 0.95
C ARG A 30 1.54 9.64 1.25
N ILE A 31 2.18 8.71 0.55
CA ILE A 31 3.61 8.44 0.63
C ILE A 31 4.17 8.59 -0.78
N THR A 32 5.03 9.57 -0.99
CA THR A 32 5.75 9.75 -2.25
C THR A 32 7.21 9.43 -2.03
N ARG A 33 7.80 8.65 -2.93
CA ARG A 33 9.22 8.32 -2.94
C ARG A 33 9.78 8.57 -4.33
N THR A 34 10.88 9.30 -4.39
CA THR A 34 11.66 9.47 -5.62
C THR A 34 13.02 8.85 -5.39
N ALA A 35 13.43 7.97 -6.29
CA ALA A 35 14.75 7.36 -6.29
C ALA A 35 15.75 8.25 -7.06
N PRO A 36 17.04 8.19 -6.72
CA PRO A 36 18.06 9.03 -7.36
C PRO A 36 18.30 8.72 -8.85
N ASP A 37 17.79 7.58 -9.33
CA ASP A 37 17.79 7.18 -10.74
C ASP A 37 16.62 7.76 -11.56
N GLY A 38 15.79 8.61 -10.94
CA GLY A 38 14.62 9.22 -11.57
C GLY A 38 13.34 8.37 -11.49
N ALA A 39 13.39 7.16 -10.95
CA ALA A 39 12.19 6.37 -10.72
C ALA A 39 11.34 7.00 -9.61
N SER A 40 10.04 7.07 -9.81
CA SER A 40 9.10 7.67 -8.87
C SER A 40 8.06 6.64 -8.41
N SER A 41 7.66 6.71 -7.15
CA SER A 41 6.57 5.92 -6.63
C SER A 41 5.67 6.77 -5.74
N SER A 42 4.37 6.67 -5.95
CA SER A 42 3.35 7.33 -5.15
C SER A 42 2.40 6.28 -4.60
N THR A 43 2.22 6.25 -3.29
CA THR A 43 1.27 5.39 -2.62
C THR A 43 0.25 6.23 -1.87
N VAL A 44 -1.03 6.00 -2.15
CA VAL A 44 -2.15 6.63 -1.44
C VAL A 44 -2.94 5.54 -0.74
N ILE A 45 -3.14 5.70 0.57
CA ILE A 45 -3.92 4.80 1.42
C ILE A 45 -5.11 5.60 1.95
N HIS A 46 -6.32 5.12 1.68
CA HIS A 46 -7.55 5.66 2.22
C HIS A 46 -8.23 4.59 3.07
N ARG A 47 -8.56 4.92 4.31
CA ARG A 47 -9.30 4.06 5.23
C ARG A 47 -10.56 4.78 5.69
N HIS A 48 -11.71 4.13 5.60
CA HIS A 48 -12.98 4.66 6.10
C HIS A 48 -13.87 3.50 6.55
N VAL A 49 -14.94 3.83 7.28
CA VAL A 49 -16.03 2.90 7.58
C VAL A 49 -17.15 3.12 6.56
N ASN A 50 -17.69 2.06 5.96
CA ASN A 50 -18.80 2.17 5.00
C ASN A 50 -20.16 2.25 5.74
N GLY A 51 -21.26 2.38 5.00
CA GLY A 51 -22.61 2.43 5.57
C GLY A 51 -23.07 1.13 6.26
N GLU A 52 -22.37 0.02 6.04
CA GLU A 52 -22.63 -1.29 6.66
C GLU A 52 -21.84 -1.48 7.97
N GLY A 53 -20.94 -0.54 8.30
CA GLY A 53 -20.06 -0.63 9.48
C GLY A 53 -18.71 -1.31 9.22
N ASP A 54 -18.45 -1.77 8.00
CA ASP A 54 -17.19 -2.40 7.62
C ASP A 54 -16.06 -1.38 7.43
N VAL A 55 -14.86 -1.78 7.83
CA VAL A 55 -13.64 -1.01 7.60
C VAL A 55 -13.14 -1.27 6.19
N VAL A 56 -13.22 -0.26 5.33
CA VAL A 56 -12.72 -0.29 3.96
C VAL A 56 -11.38 0.42 3.88
N THR A 57 -10.34 -0.33 3.50
CA THR A 57 -8.98 0.17 3.23
C THR A 57 -8.67 0.06 1.75
N LYS A 58 -8.52 1.19 1.07
CA LYS A 58 -8.07 1.29 -0.33
C LYS A 58 -6.61 1.74 -0.34
N LYS A 59 -5.75 1.05 -1.08
CA LYS A 59 -4.35 1.40 -1.33
C LYS A 59 -4.13 1.45 -2.83
N ARG A 60 -3.64 2.57 -3.34
CA ARG A 60 -3.19 2.73 -4.73
C ARG A 60 -1.72 3.04 -4.73
N THR A 61 -0.92 2.23 -5.40
CA THR A 61 0.52 2.44 -5.58
C THR A 61 0.81 2.56 -7.06
N GLU A 62 1.39 3.69 -7.44
CA GLU A 62 1.89 3.98 -8.77
C GLU A 62 3.41 3.93 -8.69
N THR A 63 4.03 3.33 -9.69
CA THR A 63 5.49 3.25 -9.81
C THR A 63 5.84 3.50 -11.26
N GLU A 64 6.64 4.53 -11.50
CA GLU A 64 7.12 4.92 -12.81
C GLU A 64 8.63 4.72 -12.85
N GLY A 65 9.10 4.07 -13.90
CA GLY A 65 10.52 3.85 -14.16
C GLY A 65 10.83 3.85 -15.65
N SER A 66 12.12 3.78 -15.96
CA SER A 66 12.62 3.82 -17.34
C SER A 66 12.11 2.70 -18.25
N GLY A 67 11.69 1.56 -17.68
CA GLY A 67 11.16 0.41 -18.42
C GLY A 67 9.63 0.30 -18.46
N GLY A 68 8.89 1.27 -17.91
CA GLY A 68 7.43 1.17 -17.82
C GLY A 68 6.82 1.81 -16.58
N SER A 69 5.49 1.80 -16.53
CA SER A 69 4.70 2.20 -15.37
C SER A 69 3.89 1.03 -14.82
N THR A 70 3.79 0.91 -13.51
CA THR A 70 2.94 -0.06 -12.82
C THR A 70 1.98 0.66 -11.89
N VAL A 71 0.69 0.37 -12.03
CA VAL A 71 -0.37 0.80 -11.11
C VAL A 71 -0.92 -0.42 -10.39
N THR A 72 -0.83 -0.43 -9.07
CA THR A 72 -1.40 -1.47 -8.21
C THR A 72 -2.47 -0.87 -7.32
N THR A 73 -3.70 -1.37 -7.44
CA THR A 73 -4.82 -1.01 -6.57
C THR A 73 -5.17 -2.20 -5.69
N ARG A 74 -5.21 -2.00 -4.38
CA ARG A 74 -5.66 -2.98 -3.38
C ARG A 74 -6.84 -2.40 -2.62
N ARG A 75 -7.90 -3.18 -2.48
CA ARG A 75 -9.05 -2.87 -1.61
C ARG A 75 -9.20 -3.99 -0.61
N THR A 76 -9.23 -3.65 0.66
CA THR A 76 -9.51 -4.58 1.76
C THR A 76 -10.79 -4.11 2.44
N MET A 77 -11.73 -5.01 2.64
CA MET A 77 -12.96 -4.78 3.39
C MET A 77 -12.95 -5.72 4.57
N THR A 78 -13.08 -5.18 5.78
CA THR A 78 -12.98 -5.92 7.03
C THR A 78 -14.24 -5.70 7.84
N ASP A 79 -14.94 -6.79 8.16
CA ASP A 79 -16.05 -6.81 9.08
C ASP A 79 -15.50 -6.74 10.52
N PRO A 80 -15.78 -5.66 11.28
CA PRO A 80 -15.27 -5.51 12.63
C PRO A 80 -15.94 -6.44 13.65
N ALA A 81 -17.12 -6.99 13.34
CA ALA A 81 -17.90 -7.80 14.27
C ALA A 81 -17.37 -9.24 14.37
N ASN A 82 -16.87 -9.80 13.28
CA ASN A 82 -16.31 -11.17 13.24
C ASN A 82 -14.83 -11.21 12.79
N GLY A 83 -14.25 -10.08 12.35
CA GLY A 83 -12.88 -9.99 11.87
C GLY A 83 -12.65 -10.53 10.46
N ALA A 84 -13.71 -10.95 9.75
CA ALA A 84 -13.61 -11.44 8.38
C ALA A 84 -13.11 -10.33 7.45
N SER A 85 -12.22 -10.68 6.52
CA SER A 85 -11.62 -9.69 5.61
C SER A 85 -11.56 -10.21 4.18
N THR A 86 -12.06 -9.40 3.25
CA THR A 86 -11.96 -9.66 1.80
C THR A 86 -10.98 -8.67 1.18
N THR A 87 -9.98 -9.16 0.47
CA THR A 87 -9.00 -8.33 -0.25
C THR A 87 -9.10 -8.56 -1.75
N THR A 88 -9.24 -7.49 -2.52
CA THR A 88 -9.11 -7.47 -3.98
C THR A 88 -7.85 -6.72 -4.37
N VAL A 89 -7.08 -7.28 -5.29
CA VAL A 89 -5.87 -6.66 -5.85
C VAL A 89 -5.98 -6.62 -7.36
N THR A 90 -5.75 -5.44 -7.94
CA THR A 90 -5.66 -5.22 -9.38
C THR A 90 -4.31 -4.62 -9.69
N ARG A 91 -3.60 -5.22 -10.65
CA ARG A 91 -2.32 -4.73 -11.14
C ARG A 91 -2.42 -4.44 -12.63
N GLN A 92 -1.98 -3.27 -13.02
CA GLN A 92 -1.82 -2.86 -14.41
C GLN A 92 -0.36 -2.50 -14.63
N THR A 93 0.22 -3.02 -15.70
CA THR A 93 1.61 -2.76 -16.10
C THR A 93 1.56 -2.26 -17.53
N THR A 94 2.23 -1.15 -17.78
CA THR A 94 2.40 -0.56 -19.10
C THR A 94 3.89 -0.54 -19.40
N GLU A 95 4.29 -1.19 -20.48
CA GLU A 95 5.68 -1.22 -20.96
C GLU A 95 5.85 -0.18 -22.07
N HIS A 96 7.05 0.41 -22.18
CA HIS A 96 7.41 1.45 -23.15
C HIS A 96 8.21 0.88 -24.33
#